data_AF-A0A964QW63-F1
#
_entry.id   AF-A0A964QW63-F1
#
_cell.length_a   1.000
_cell.length_b   1.000
_cell.length_c   1.000
_cell.angle_alpha   90.00
_cell.angle_beta   90.00
_cell.angle_gamma   90.00
#
_symmetry.space_group_name_H-M   'P 1'
#
loop_
_entity.id
_entity.type
_entity.pdbx_description
1 polymer ?
#
loop_
_entity_poly.entity_id
_entity_poly.type
_entity_poly.pdbx_seq_one_letter_code
_entity_poly.pdbx_strand_id
1 'polypeptide(L)' 'MVVRMRATKSHRNNRRSHFKLVAPRFSICDSCQKPRHSHSVCPHCGKYRGRVIVDVQAKIDKKLKKQKEKEKTGKK' A
#
# COMPACT_ATOMS: atom_id res chain seq x y z
N MET A 1 -8.81 -11.25 38.16
CA MET A 1 -10.12 -10.92 37.57
C MET A 1 -10.35 -11.87 36.40
N VAL A 2 -11.35 -12.75 36.51
CA VAL A 2 -11.65 -13.78 35.49
C VAL A 2 -13.03 -13.51 34.92
N VAL A 3 -13.21 -13.68 33.61
CA VAL A 3 -14.51 -13.57 32.95
C VAL A 3 -15.42 -14.67 33.50
N ARG A 4 -16.39 -14.28 34.33
CA ARG A 4 -17.27 -15.21 35.04
C ARG A 4 -18.42 -15.76 34.17
N MET A 5 -18.80 -15.03 33.12
CA MET A 5 -19.87 -15.41 32.19
C MET A 5 -19.54 -15.04 30.75
N ARG A 6 -20.06 -15.82 29.80
CA ARG A 6 -19.88 -15.58 28.37
C ARG A 6 -20.64 -14.32 27.94
N ALA A 7 -19.94 -13.41 27.26
CA ALA A 7 -20.58 -12.25 26.64
C ALA A 7 -21.59 -12.67 25.56
N THR A 8 -22.78 -12.09 25.58
CA THR A 8 -23.83 -12.36 24.59
C THR A 8 -23.40 -11.89 23.19
N LYS A 9 -24.00 -12.49 22.14
CA LYS A 9 -23.73 -12.10 20.75
C LYS A 9 -24.04 -10.61 20.51
N SER A 10 -25.14 -10.11 21.09
CA SER A 10 -25.54 -8.70 21.01
C SER A 10 -24.48 -7.78 21.61
N HIS A 11 -24.03 -8.03 22.85
CA HIS A 11 -23.01 -7.22 23.51
C HIS A 11 -21.68 -7.21 22.73
N ARG A 12 -21.27 -8.39 22.21
CA ARG A 12 -20.06 -8.50 21.36
C ARG A 12 -20.19 -7.67 20.08
N ASN A 13 -21.34 -7.73 19.41
CA ASN A 13 -21.56 -7.05 18.14
C ASN A 13 -21.69 -5.53 18.33
N ASN A 14 -22.37 -5.08 19.38
CA ASN A 14 -22.44 -3.66 19.75
C ASN A 14 -21.05 -3.09 20.04
N ARG A 15 -20.19 -3.82 20.73
CA ARG A 15 -18.80 -3.37 20.93
C ARG A 15 -18.03 -3.29 19.61
N ARG A 16 -18.27 -4.21 18.68
CA ARG A 16 -17.59 -4.26 17.37
C ARG A 16 -18.15 -3.26 16.35
N SER A 17 -19.33 -2.66 16.58
CA SER A 17 -19.95 -1.73 15.62
C SER A 17 -19.09 -0.49 15.35
N HIS A 18 -18.27 -0.09 16.32
CA HIS A 18 -17.36 1.05 16.21
C HIS A 18 -16.05 0.69 15.48
N PHE A 19 -15.72 -0.59 15.30
CA PHE A 19 -14.49 -1.05 14.64
C PHE A 19 -14.64 -1.10 13.12
N LYS A 20 -14.99 0.04 12.51
CA LYS A 20 -15.03 0.18 11.05
C LYS A 20 -13.69 0.68 10.51
N LEU A 21 -13.26 0.11 9.40
CA LEU A 21 -12.09 0.61 8.65
C LEU A 21 -12.51 1.82 7.81
N VAL A 22 -11.64 2.82 7.75
CA VAL A 22 -11.83 4.01 6.90
C VAL A 22 -10.79 3.98 5.79
N ALA A 23 -11.23 4.22 4.55
CA ALA A 23 -10.32 4.28 3.41
C ALA A 23 -9.37 5.49 3.54
N PRO A 24 -8.07 5.32 3.19
CA PRO A 24 -7.12 6.42 3.19
C PRO A 24 -7.48 7.44 2.10
N ARG A 25 -7.18 8.71 2.37
CA ARG A 25 -7.35 9.80 1.40
C ARG A 25 -6.16 9.84 0.44
N PHE A 26 -6.44 10.00 -0.85
CA PHE A 26 -5.45 10.16 -1.89
C PHE A 26 -5.57 11.54 -2.53
N SER A 27 -4.42 12.10 -2.92
CA SER A 27 -4.28 13.35 -3.68
C SER A 27 -3.75 13.02 -5.06
N ILE A 28 -4.04 13.84 -6.06
CA ILE A 28 -3.50 13.67 -7.40
C ILE A 28 -2.03 14.13 -7.41
N CYS A 29 -1.16 13.42 -8.11
CA CYS A 29 0.23 13.82 -8.32
C CYS A 29 0.38 14.71 -9.55
N ASP A 30 0.99 15.89 -9.42
CA ASP A 30 1.15 16.84 -10.54
C ASP A 30 2.04 16.31 -11.67
N SER A 31 3.02 15.45 -11.36
CA SER A 31 3.98 14.94 -12.34
C SER A 31 3.50 13.73 -13.15
N CYS A 32 2.54 12.96 -12.64
CA CYS A 32 2.12 11.71 -13.29
C CYS A 32 0.60 11.43 -13.20
N GLN A 33 -0.18 12.36 -12.64
CA GLN A 33 -1.64 12.33 -12.50
C GLN A 33 -2.22 11.10 -11.78
N LYS A 34 -1.38 10.31 -11.12
CA LYS A 34 -1.80 9.14 -10.34
C LYS A 34 -2.09 9.52 -8.90
N PRO A 35 -2.98 8.77 -8.21
CA PRO A 35 -3.23 8.97 -6.79
C PRO A 35 -1.96 8.72 -5.97
N ARG A 36 -1.67 9.64 -5.06
CA ARG A 36 -0.58 9.54 -4.09
C ARG A 36 -1.07 9.94 -2.71
N HIS A 37 -0.41 9.42 -1.68
CA HIS A 37 -0.63 9.88 -0.31
C HIS A 37 -0.17 11.34 -0.16
N SER A 38 -0.96 12.12 0.57
CA SER A 38 -0.60 13.48 0.95
C SER A 38 0.73 13.49 1.72
N HIS A 39 1.56 14.51 1.48
CA HIS A 39 2.88 14.69 2.08
C HIS A 39 3.91 13.55 1.85
N SER A 40 3.60 12.56 1.01
CA SER A 40 4.51 11.46 0.69
C SER A 40 5.06 11.57 -0.73
N VAL A 41 6.22 10.95 -0.96
CA VAL A 41 6.79 10.74 -2.30
C VAL A 41 5.84 9.89 -3.12
N CYS A 42 5.62 10.25 -4.38
CA CYS A 42 4.79 9.44 -5.27
C CYS A 42 5.48 8.09 -5.55
N PRO A 43 4.83 6.94 -5.27
CA PRO A 43 5.43 5.62 -5.49
C PRO A 43 5.65 5.30 -6.97
N HIS A 44 4.92 5.98 -7.86
CA HIS A 44 5.02 5.75 -9.30
C HIS A 44 6.14 6.55 -9.97
N CYS A 45 6.28 7.84 -9.66
CA CYS A 45 7.27 8.70 -10.31
C CYS A 45 8.50 8.99 -9.44
N GLY A 46 8.50 8.62 -8.16
CA GLY A 46 9.64 8.84 -7.25
C GLY A 46 9.94 10.31 -6.95
N LYS A 47 9.04 11.22 -7.38
CA LYS A 47 9.16 12.66 -7.21
C LYS A 47 8.35 13.17 -6.02
N TYR A 48 8.88 14.18 -5.35
CA TYR A 48 8.17 15.00 -4.37
C TYR A 48 8.63 16.45 -4.51
N ARG A 49 7.66 17.37 -4.63
CA ARG A 49 7.90 18.82 -4.82
C ARG A 49 8.90 19.11 -5.96
N GLY A 50 8.73 18.42 -7.10
CA GLY A 50 9.55 18.62 -8.30
C GLY A 50 10.95 17.96 -8.27
N ARG A 51 11.41 17.44 -7.13
CA ARG A 51 12.69 16.74 -7.02
C ARG A 51 12.52 15.24 -7.12
N VAL A 52 13.42 14.58 -7.86
CA VAL A 52 13.53 13.11 -7.87
C VAL A 52 14.26 12.69 -6.60
N ILE A 53 13.59 11.93 -5.74
CA ILE A 53 14.15 11.44 -4.48
C ILE A 53 14.37 9.93 -4.54
N VAL A 54 13.57 9.24 -5.35
CA VAL A 54 13.73 7.81 -5.60
C VAL A 54 13.81 7.57 -7.09
N ASP A 55 14.91 6.97 -7.56
CA ASP A 55 15.03 6.47 -8.93
C ASP A 55 14.21 5.19 -9.08
N VAL A 56 12.90 5.37 -9.26
CA VAL A 56 11.95 4.25 -9.43
C VAL A 56 12.24 3.49 -10.73
N GLN A 57 12.70 4.18 -11.78
CA GLN A 57 12.99 3.58 -13.08
C GLN A 57 14.12 2.54 -13.01
N ALA A 58 15.24 2.89 -12.37
CA ALA A 58 16.39 1.99 -12.21
C ALA A 58 16.06 0.70 -11.42
N LYS A 59 15.07 0.77 -10.50
CA LYS A 59 14.59 -0.40 -9.76
C LYS A 59 13.65 -1.27 -10.59
N ILE A 60 12.81 -0.67 -11.43
CA ILE A 60 11.92 -1.39 -12.36
C ILE A 60 12.77 -2.20 -13.36
N ASP A 61 13.79 -1.59 -13.97
CA ASP A 61 14.63 -2.26 -14.97
C ASP A 61 15.36 -3.48 -14.40
N LYS A 62 15.88 -3.36 -13.17
CA LYS A 62 16.51 -4.48 -12.45
C LYS A 62 15.53 -5.63 -12.18
N LYS A 63 14.27 -5.31 -11.83
CA LYS A 63 13.23 -6.34 -11.64
C LYS A 63 12.87 -7.03 -12.96
N LEU A 64 12.71 -6.28 -14.04
CA LEU A 64 12.39 -6.83 -15.36
C LEU A 64 13.49 -7.76 -15.88
N LYS A 65 14.77 -7.39 -15.70
CA LYS A 65 15.91 -8.26 -16.04
C LYS A 65 15.88 -9.57 -15.25
N LYS A 66 15.67 -9.47 -13.93
CA LYS A 66 15.59 -10.64 -13.03
C LYS A 66 14.39 -11.55 -13.34
N GLN A 67 13.25 -11.00 -13.77
CA GLN A 67 12.08 -11.79 -14.18
C GLN A 67 12.34 -12.52 -15.50
N LYS A 68 12.93 -11.83 -16.49
CA LYS A 68 13.32 -12.44 -17.78
C LYS A 68 14.34 -13.57 -17.59
N GLU A 69 15.28 -13.43 -16.66
CA GLU A 69 16.22 -14.50 -16.30
C GLU A 69 15.52 -15.71 -15.68
N LYS A 70 14.56 -15.49 -14.78
CA LYS A 70 13.77 -16.56 -14.15
C LYS A 70 12.88 -17.32 -15.13
N GLU A 71 12.22 -16.60 -16.04
CA GLU A 71 11.40 -17.22 -17.09
C GLU A 71 12.25 -18.07 -18.05
N LYS A 72 13.47 -17.61 -18.37
CA LYS A 72 14.42 -18.39 -19.18
C LYS A 72 14.92 -19.65 -18.46
N THR A 73 15.11 -19.59 -17.14
CA THR A 73 15.53 -20.78 -16.36
C THR A 73 14.42 -21.78 -16.11
N GLY A 74 13.14 -21.36 -16.09
CA GLY A 74 11.99 -22.22 -15.86
C GLY A 74 11.33 -22.79 -17.12
N LYS A 75 11.79 -22.39 -18.32
CA LYS A 75 11.31 -22.91 -19.62
C LYS A 75 12.17 -24.07 -20.16
N LYS A 76 13.04 -24.62 -19.31
CA LYS A 76 13.84 -25.81 -19.59
C LYS A 76 13.18 -27.03 -18.98
#